data_AF-A0A845AKZ6-F1
#
_entry.id   AF-A0A845AKZ6-F1
#
_cell.length_a   1.000
_cell.length_b   1.000
_cell.length_c   1.000
_cell.angle_alpha   90.00
_cell.angle_beta   90.00
_cell.angle_gamma   90.00
#
_symmetry.space_group_name_H-M   'P 1'
#
loop_
_entity.id
_entity.type
_entity.pdbx_description
1 polymer ?
#
loop_
_entity_poly.entity_id
_entity_poly.type
_entity_poly.pdbx_seq_one_letter_code
_entity_poly.pdbx_strand_id
1 'polypeptide(L)'
;MGIFALFLLAGSAGAASEGPTPAEFAKALSEHVGVHVEADDLHRLSCKGFGADEPTEAECRWLQRVRGKWKRYSTYVAVDDRGWHLIDEPNTEH
;
A
#
# COMPACT_ATOMS: atom_id res chain seq x y z
N MET A 1 33.23 -23.13 37.02
CA MET A 1 32.40 -21.91 37.03
C MET A 1 32.31 -21.42 35.59
N GLY A 2 31.20 -21.69 34.89
CA GLY A 2 31.04 -21.36 33.48
C GLY A 2 29.93 -20.32 33.31
N ILE A 3 30.28 -19.16 32.76
CA ILE A 3 29.35 -18.07 32.47
C ILE A 3 28.70 -18.38 31.11
N PHE A 4 27.40 -18.64 31.12
CA PHE A 4 26.58 -18.64 29.90
C PHE A 4 25.91 -17.28 29.79
N ALA A 5 26.49 -16.37 29.01
CA ALA A 5 25.86 -15.12 28.64
C ALA A 5 24.88 -15.40 27.49
N LEU A 6 23.58 -15.40 27.79
CA LEU A 6 22.52 -15.51 26.80
C LEU A 6 22.37 -14.14 26.12
N PHE A 7 22.87 -14.02 24.89
CA PHE A 7 22.63 -12.86 24.03
C PHE A 7 21.18 -12.91 23.54
N LEU A 8 20.32 -12.08 24.12
CA LEU A 8 18.98 -11.80 23.61
C LEU A 8 19.11 -10.99 22.31
N LEU A 9 18.92 -11.65 21.16
CA LEU A 9 18.70 -11.00 19.88
C LEU A 9 17.34 -10.29 19.92
N ALA A 10 17.36 -8.99 20.21
CA ALA A 10 16.22 -8.12 20.01
C ALA A 10 16.02 -7.92 18.50
N GLY A 11 15.16 -8.73 17.89
CA GLY A 11 14.71 -8.54 16.52
C GLY A 11 13.91 -7.25 16.43
N SER A 12 14.45 -6.24 15.74
CA SER A 12 13.71 -5.05 15.37
C SER A 12 12.66 -5.45 14.32
N ALA A 13 11.43 -5.69 14.76
CA ALA A 13 10.30 -5.80 13.85
C ALA A 13 10.16 -4.45 13.15
N GLY A 14 10.63 -4.35 11.90
CA GLY A 14 10.30 -3.24 11.03
C GLY A 14 8.78 -3.20 10.91
N ALA A 15 8.17 -2.06 11.22
CA ALA A 15 6.75 -1.86 11.00
C ALA A 15 6.47 -2.17 9.53
N ALA A 16 5.76 -3.27 9.27
CA ALA A 16 5.25 -3.56 7.94
C ALA A 16 4.43 -2.33 7.52
N SER A 17 4.78 -1.74 6.38
CA SER A 17 4.04 -0.60 5.87
C SER A 17 2.59 -1.02 5.70
N GLU A 18 1.64 -0.26 6.26
CA GLU A 18 0.20 -0.55 6.16
C GLU A 18 -0.36 -0.37 4.72
N GLY A 19 0.52 -0.22 3.73
CA GLY A 19 0.19 -0.14 2.31
C GLY A 19 1.40 0.24 1.43
N PRO A 20 1.18 0.45 0.12
CA PRO A 20 2.20 0.91 -0.82
C PRO A 20 2.64 2.35 -0.57
N THR A 21 3.89 2.65 -0.92
CA THR A 21 4.32 4.03 -1.17
C THR A 21 3.58 4.63 -2.36
N PRO A 22 3.55 5.98 -2.53
CA PRO A 22 2.90 6.60 -3.68
C PRO A 22 3.40 6.10 -5.04
N ALA A 23 4.70 5.80 -5.17
CA ALA A 23 5.28 5.28 -6.41
C ALA A 23 4.84 3.83 -6.69
N GLU A 24 4.82 2.97 -5.65
CA GLU A 24 4.33 1.60 -5.78
C GLU A 24 2.83 1.57 -6.11
N PHE A 25 2.04 2.44 -5.48
CA PHE A 25 0.61 2.54 -5.76
C PHE A 25 0.35 3.06 -7.17
N ALA A 26 1.09 4.08 -7.64
CA ALA A 26 0.98 4.58 -9.02
C ALA A 26 1.26 3.49 -10.05
N LYS A 27 2.33 2.70 -9.82
CA LYS A 27 2.65 1.53 -10.65
C LYS A 27 1.52 0.50 -10.64
N ALA A 28 1.08 0.07 -9.46
CA ALA A 28 0.02 -0.92 -9.30
C ALA A 28 -1.28 -0.47 -9.98
N LEU A 29 -1.67 0.79 -9.78
CA LEU A 29 -2.85 1.38 -10.39
C LEU A 29 -2.72 1.42 -11.92
N SER A 30 -1.54 1.80 -12.43
CA SER A 30 -1.29 1.84 -13.88
C SER A 30 -1.40 0.46 -14.53
N GLU A 31 -0.84 -0.56 -13.87
CA GLU A 31 -0.89 -1.96 -14.30
C GLU A 31 -2.33 -2.48 -14.32
N HIS A 32 -3.12 -2.14 -13.29
CA HIS A 32 -4.52 -2.57 -13.18
C HIS A 32 -5.44 -1.93 -14.23
N VAL A 33 -5.39 -0.60 -14.36
CA VAL A 33 -6.32 0.15 -15.23
C VAL A 33 -5.86 0.22 -16.69
N GLY A 34 -4.63 -0.24 -17.00
CA GLY A 34 -4.07 -0.23 -18.35
C GLY A 34 -3.77 1.18 -18.90
N VAL A 35 -3.66 2.19 -18.02
CA VAL A 35 -3.33 3.57 -18.36
C VAL A 35 -2.21 4.04 -17.45
N HIS A 36 -1.26 4.78 -18.00
CA HIS A 36 -0.17 5.35 -17.22
C HIS A 36 -0.68 6.38 -16.20
N VAL A 37 -0.36 6.17 -14.93
CA VAL A 37 -0.65 7.07 -13.81
C VAL A 37 0.67 7.42 -13.12
N GLU A 38 0.97 8.71 -13.03
CA GLU A 38 2.14 9.21 -12.32
C GLU A 38 1.85 9.37 -10.82
N ALA A 39 2.88 9.25 -9.98
CA ALA A 39 2.75 9.50 -8.54
C ALA A 39 2.27 10.94 -8.24
N ASP A 40 2.64 11.91 -9.08
CA ASP A 40 2.24 13.31 -8.96
C ASP A 40 0.75 13.54 -9.29
N ASP A 41 0.11 12.60 -9.99
CA ASP A 41 -1.34 12.62 -10.21
C ASP A 41 -2.12 12.03 -9.02
N LEU A 42 -1.43 11.65 -7.95
CA LEU A 42 -1.98 11.08 -6.73
C LEU A 42 -1.67 11.97 -5.52
N HIS A 43 -2.68 12.21 -4.70
CA HIS A 43 -2.54 12.97 -3.47
C HIS A 43 -3.27 12.31 -2.32
N ARG A 44 -2.77 12.56 -1.10
CA ARG A 44 -3.38 12.08 0.14
C ARG A 44 -3.64 10.56 0.11
N LEU A 45 -2.72 9.80 -0.49
CA LEU A 45 -2.75 8.34 -0.42
C LEU A 45 -2.67 7.93 1.05
N SER A 46 -3.66 7.17 1.51
CA SER A 46 -3.74 6.60 2.84
C SER A 46 -4.24 5.18 2.71
N CYS A 47 -3.49 4.23 3.24
CA CYS A 47 -3.85 2.82 3.23
C CYS A 47 -4.00 2.33 4.67
N LYS A 48 -4.96 1.43 4.88
CA LYS A 48 -5.23 0.82 6.18
C LYS A 48 -5.28 -0.70 5.99
N GLY A 49 -4.34 -1.39 6.63
CA GLY A 49 -4.33 -2.86 6.64
C GLY A 49 -5.50 -3.46 7.43
N PHE A 50 -5.78 -4.74 7.18
CA PHE A 50 -6.85 -5.49 7.86
C PHE A 50 -6.42 -6.19 9.15
N GLY A 51 -5.15 -6.06 9.54
CA GLY A 51 -4.61 -6.61 10.78
C GLY A 51 -3.86 -7.93 10.55
N ALA A 52 -3.70 -8.71 11.62
CA ALA A 52 -2.83 -9.89 11.60
C ALA A 52 -3.41 -11.08 10.80
N ASP A 53 -4.73 -11.13 10.63
CA ASP A 53 -5.40 -12.21 9.90
C ASP A 53 -5.28 -12.04 8.38
N GLU A 54 -5.12 -10.80 7.90
CA GLU A 54 -4.96 -10.43 6.49
C GLU A 54 -3.80 -9.44 6.34
N PRO A 55 -2.55 -9.85 6.64
CA PRO A 55 -1.42 -8.94 6.74
C PRO A 55 -0.90 -8.46 5.38
N THR A 56 -1.37 -9.07 4.29
CA THR A 56 -0.98 -8.75 2.92
C THR A 56 -1.93 -7.78 2.25
N GLU A 57 -3.06 -7.44 2.86
CA GLU A 57 -4.12 -6.65 2.24
C GLU A 57 -4.35 -5.32 2.96
N ALA A 58 -4.74 -4.30 2.19
CA ALA A 58 -5.09 -2.98 2.71
C ALA A 58 -6.16 -2.29 1.88
N GLU A 59 -7.03 -1.52 2.55
CA GLU A 59 -7.91 -0.54 1.89
C GLU A 59 -7.14 0.77 1.69
N CYS A 60 -7.01 1.21 0.44
CA CYS A 60 -6.37 2.48 0.11
C CYS A 60 -7.38 3.53 -0.35
N ARG A 61 -7.20 4.77 0.10
CA ARG A 61 -7.97 5.95 -0.32
C ARG A 61 -7.01 7.02 -0.83
N TRP A 62 -7.40 7.72 -1.90
CA TRP A 62 -6.58 8.78 -2.49
C TRP A 62 -7.41 9.83 -3.23
N LEU A 63 -6.76 10.94 -3.56
CA LEU A 63 -7.21 11.89 -4.56
C LEU A 63 -6.43 11.63 -5.86
N GLN A 64 -7.12 11.54 -6.99
CA GLN A 64 -6.49 11.42 -8.31
C GLN A 64 -6.88 12.57 -9.21
N ARG A 65 -5.90 13.06 -9.98
CA ARG A 65 -6.14 14.08 -11.00
C ARG A 65 -6.68 13.43 -12.27
N VAL A 66 -7.92 13.73 -12.62
CA VAL A 66 -8.58 13.24 -13.85
C VAL A 66 -9.09 14.43 -14.63
N ARG A 67 -8.55 14.64 -15.85
CA ARG A 67 -8.89 15.78 -16.72
C ARG A 67 -8.80 17.13 -15.98
N GLY A 68 -7.73 17.31 -15.21
CA GLY A 68 -7.44 18.52 -14.46
C GLY A 68 -8.23 18.70 -13.15
N LYS A 69 -9.15 17.79 -12.80
CA LYS A 69 -9.93 17.84 -11.56
C LYS A 69 -9.48 16.75 -10.60
N TRP A 70 -9.39 17.09 -9.31
CA TRP A 70 -9.16 16.11 -8.25
C TRP A 70 -10.46 15.38 -7.93
N LYS A 71 -10.41 14.06 -7.95
CA LYS A 71 -11.51 13.17 -7.56
C LYS A 71 -11.03 12.22 -6.47
N ARG A 72 -11.92 11.84 -5.56
CA ARG A 72 -11.59 10.91 -4.48
C ARG A 72 -11.93 9.49 -4.90
N TYR A 73 -11.03 8.57 -4.58
CA TYR A 73 -11.14 7.17 -4.88
C TYR A 73 -10.78 6.31 -3.68
N SER A 74 -11.29 5.09 -3.68
CA SER A 74 -10.88 4.01 -2.79
C SER A 74 -10.82 2.68 -3.53
N THR A 75 -9.98 1.77 -3.06
CA THR A 75 -9.84 0.40 -3.57
C THR A 75 -9.09 -0.46 -2.58
N TYR A 76 -8.97 -1.76 -2.89
CA TYR A 76 -8.19 -2.72 -2.10
C TYR A 76 -6.92 -3.10 -2.85
N VAL A 77 -5.85 -3.29 -2.09
CA VAL A 77 -4.55 -3.73 -2.61
C VAL A 77 -4.05 -4.92 -1.82
N ALA A 78 -3.25 -5.76 -2.48
CA ALA A 78 -2.50 -6.85 -1.86
C ALA A 78 -1.02 -6.79 -2.22
N VAL A 79 -0.14 -7.27 -1.33
CA VAL A 79 1.30 -7.42 -1.59
C VAL A 79 1.71 -8.88 -1.76
N ASP A 80 2.45 -9.17 -2.83
CA ASP A 80 3.08 -10.48 -3.10
C ASP A 80 4.61 -10.33 -3.30
N ASP A 81 5.28 -11.38 -3.79
CA ASP A 81 6.72 -11.39 -4.08
C ASP A 81 7.14 -10.43 -5.21
N ARG A 82 6.17 -9.90 -5.96
CA ARG A 82 6.36 -8.93 -7.06
C ARG A 82 5.97 -7.50 -6.68
N GLY A 83 5.46 -7.28 -5.46
CA GLY A 83 5.09 -5.97 -4.93
C GLY A 83 3.59 -5.81 -4.71
N TRP A 84 3.14 -4.56 -4.63
CA TRP A 84 1.72 -4.21 -4.44
C TRP A 84 0.94 -4.27 -5.75
N HIS A 85 -0.29 -4.79 -5.68
CA HIS A 85 -1.24 -4.89 -6.79
C HIS A 85 -2.63 -4.48 -6.31
N LEU A 86 -3.45 -3.92 -7.21
CA LEU A 86 -4.87 -3.77 -6.94
C LEU A 86 -5.56 -5.13 -7.05
N ILE A 87 -6.48 -5.40 -6.12
CA ILE A 87 -7.30 -6.63 -6.11
C ILE A 87 -8.79 -6.34 -6.33
N ASP A 88 -9.15 -5.06 -6.45
CA ASP A 88 -10.49 -4.59 -6.78
C ASP A 88 -10.43 -3.34 -7.66
N GLU A 89 -11.57 -2.94 -8.24
CA GLU A 89 -11.67 -1.73 -9.06
C GLU A 89 -11.60 -0.45 -8.21
N PRO A 90 -10.97 0.63 -8.73
CA PRO A 90 -11.07 1.95 -8.13
C PRO A 90 -12.50 2.50 -8.13
N ASN A 91 -13.06 2.71 -6.94
CA ASN A 91 -14.39 3.28 -6.78
C ASN A 91 -14.31 4.77 -6.44
N THR A 92 -15.11 5.61 -7.10
CA THR A 92 -15.24 7.01 -6.69
C THR A 92 -16.02 7.12 -5.40
N GLU A 93 -15.47 7.81 -4.41
CA GLU A 93 -16.21 8.13 -3.19
C GLU A 93 -17.19 9.28 -3.47
N HIS A 94 -18.46 9.10 -3.05
CA HIS A 94 -19.53 10.09 -3.20
C HIS A 94 -19.52 11.15 -2.09
#